data_AF-A0A1V5HCQ8-F1
#
_entry.id   AF-A0A1V5HCQ8-F1
#
_cell.length_a   1.000
_cell.length_b   1.000
_cell.length_c   1.000
_cell.angle_alpha   90.00
_cell.angle_beta   90.00
_cell.angle_gamma   90.00
#
_symmetry.space_group_name_H-M   'P 1'
#
loop_
_entity.id
_entity.type
_entity.pdbx_description
1 polymer ?
#
loop_
_entity_poly.entity_id
_entity_poly.type
_entity_poly.pdbx_seq_one_letter_code
_entity_poly.pdbx_strand_id
1 'polypeptide(L)'
;MAMMSVMWMWLFGMGGWFGAAPGTAVSDAARQALVQRFATEAAFLETGGDLYVIRDLDGHLEATLNGVAGMATVMGPGASADAQAFAGKIAPFCERNGLFAVRSVGVSTVPRPDGLRSLRAFVMRDAAAAELPFWRGTLGGAPGPGSLLAYLPADTVLASQAAGEPAALWRMIRSGMLDFACGGDEAQLKVRLAEASRDLGADIDALFASFSGEWVFSLQLAESATTQIPGPAGMLSISTPSFLIAARASDDTALLALVHAMSRRGGQVTTSQVEGLAVHMLAQPLPGPLPLQPAVAFDGNTVLFAGSPAAVGAAVRARRDGGGLTASKAYAEVFGKLPRDSNARFFCDARFAKTLNQVRAQLDEAKGGLGNPMAAFTQLLGPPLPEASSGWVAVNGPDGIRLQGTGTGMVARQLAGIGGMNPALLAGIAQPSFFRARQTAQRNACINNLRQIDLVKQQWAQEKNAAAGATPTAQDISPYLKGGFENLRCPQGGTYQVNPLGQRPTCSIPGHRLQ
;
A
#
# COMPACT_ATOMS: atom_id res chain seq x y z
N MET A 1 5.38 14.95 11.67
CA MET A 1 5.36 13.47 11.68
C MET A 1 4.56 12.88 12.85
N ALA A 2 4.79 13.29 14.11
CA ALA A 2 4.02 12.77 15.26
C ALA A 2 2.50 13.00 15.17
N MET A 3 2.04 14.13 14.62
CA MET A 3 0.60 14.41 14.46
C MET A 3 -0.07 13.53 13.40
N MET A 4 0.66 13.13 12.35
CA MET A 4 0.21 12.09 11.42
C MET A 4 0.25 10.74 12.13
N SER A 5 1.35 10.33 12.77
CA SER A 5 1.39 9.05 13.48
C SER A 5 0.30 8.88 14.56
N VAL A 6 -0.12 9.96 15.23
CA VAL A 6 -1.24 9.97 16.18
C VAL A 6 -2.59 9.89 15.47
N MET A 7 -2.84 10.68 14.40
CA MET A 7 -4.04 10.54 13.58
C MET A 7 -4.18 9.12 12.99
N TRP A 8 -3.05 8.49 12.68
CA TRP A 8 -2.95 7.10 12.22
C TRP A 8 -3.11 6.06 13.33
N MET A 9 -2.64 6.30 14.56
CA MET A 9 -2.94 5.39 15.69
C MET A 9 -4.43 5.44 16.09
N TRP A 10 -5.09 6.60 15.91
CA TRP A 10 -6.49 6.81 16.26
C TRP A 10 -7.47 6.27 15.20
N LEU A 11 -7.16 6.37 13.91
CA LEU A 11 -7.99 5.79 12.83
C LEU A 11 -8.03 4.25 12.86
N PHE A 12 -6.99 3.62 13.40
CA PHE A 12 -6.80 2.16 13.35
C PHE A 12 -7.03 1.47 14.70
N GLY A 13 -7.24 2.24 15.76
CA GLY A 13 -7.18 1.79 17.15
C GLY A 13 -8.50 1.78 17.91
N MET A 14 -9.64 1.40 17.32
CA MET A 14 -10.79 0.87 18.09
C MET A 14 -11.65 -0.07 17.23
N GLY A 15 -11.81 -1.30 17.72
CA GLY A 15 -12.68 -2.31 17.13
C GLY A 15 -14.13 -2.12 17.55
N GLY A 16 -15.05 -2.23 16.58
CA GLY A 16 -16.50 -2.12 16.77
C GLY A 16 -16.91 -0.66 16.97
N TRP A 17 -17.96 -0.15 16.34
CA TRP A 17 -19.31 -0.52 16.71
C TRP A 17 -20.27 -0.41 15.50
N PHE A 18 -21.29 -1.26 15.54
CA PHE A 18 -22.39 -1.36 14.59
C PHE A 18 -23.48 -0.34 14.92
N GLY A 19 -24.12 0.15 13.86
CA GLY A 19 -25.40 0.85 13.92
C GLY A 19 -25.63 1.58 12.61
N ALA A 20 -26.27 0.92 11.65
CA ALA A 20 -26.96 1.68 10.61
C ALA A 20 -27.96 2.59 11.35
N ALA A 21 -27.86 3.90 11.14
CA ALA A 21 -28.92 4.80 11.58
C ALA A 21 -30.25 4.29 10.97
N PRO A 22 -31.36 4.24 11.73
CA PRO A 22 -32.63 3.76 11.22
C PRO A 22 -33.04 4.57 9.98
N GLY A 23 -33.54 3.84 8.98
CA GLY A 23 -33.72 4.31 7.61
C GLY A 23 -34.51 5.61 7.51
N THR A 24 -33.82 6.66 7.06
CA THR A 24 -34.46 7.76 6.37
C THR A 24 -34.93 7.27 5.00
N ALA A 25 -36.10 7.73 4.56
CA ALA A 25 -36.58 7.45 3.22
C ALA A 25 -35.56 8.02 2.21
N VAL A 26 -34.84 7.13 1.53
CA VAL A 26 -33.89 7.50 0.48
C VAL A 26 -34.70 7.93 -0.73
N SER A 27 -34.47 9.14 -1.25
CA SER A 27 -35.15 9.61 -2.45
C SER A 27 -34.84 8.70 -3.65
N ASP A 28 -35.75 8.63 -4.62
CA ASP A 28 -35.49 7.84 -5.84
C ASP A 28 -34.23 8.31 -6.58
N ALA A 29 -33.95 9.60 -6.55
CA ALA A 29 -32.72 10.17 -7.10
C ALA A 29 -31.46 9.66 -6.37
N ALA A 30 -31.48 9.62 -5.03
CA ALA A 30 -30.37 9.09 -4.24
C ALA A 30 -30.18 7.58 -4.47
N ARG A 31 -31.27 6.83 -4.61
CA ARG A 31 -31.23 5.40 -4.95
C ARG A 31 -30.65 5.17 -6.35
N GLN A 32 -31.06 5.95 -7.34
CA GLN A 32 -30.51 5.86 -8.70
C GLN A 32 -29.02 6.21 -8.72
N ALA A 33 -28.60 7.25 -8.01
CA ALA A 33 -27.19 7.61 -7.88
C ALA A 33 -26.37 6.47 -7.27
N LEU A 34 -26.86 5.83 -6.21
CA LEU A 34 -26.21 4.66 -5.59
C LEU A 34 -26.07 3.50 -6.58
N VAL A 35 -27.12 3.18 -7.34
CA VAL A 35 -27.09 2.12 -8.36
C VAL A 35 -26.05 2.42 -9.44
N GLN A 36 -25.96 3.67 -9.90
CA GLN A 36 -24.99 4.09 -10.91
C GLN A 36 -23.55 4.00 -10.38
N ARG A 37 -23.29 4.45 -9.14
CA ARG A 37 -21.99 4.29 -8.48
C ARG A 37 -21.58 2.82 -8.40
N PHE A 38 -22.49 1.97 -7.92
CA PHE A 38 -22.26 0.53 -7.83
C PHE A 38 -21.93 -0.07 -9.19
N ALA A 39 -22.71 0.23 -10.24
CA ALA A 39 -22.49 -0.29 -11.59
C ALA A 39 -21.12 0.14 -12.14
N THR A 40 -20.72 1.39 -11.89
CA THR A 40 -19.44 1.95 -12.34
C THR A 40 -18.25 1.28 -11.64
N GLU A 41 -18.32 1.06 -10.33
CA GLU A 41 -17.27 0.30 -9.62
C GLU A 41 -17.25 -1.17 -10.05
N ALA A 42 -18.42 -1.80 -10.14
CA ALA A 42 -18.54 -3.20 -10.53
C ALA A 42 -17.98 -3.48 -11.94
N ALA A 43 -18.11 -2.53 -12.86
CA ALA A 43 -17.54 -2.63 -14.20
C ALA A 43 -16.00 -2.64 -14.19
N PHE A 44 -15.37 -2.00 -13.20
CA PHE A 44 -13.92 -2.01 -13.04
C PHE A 44 -13.42 -3.24 -12.28
N LEU A 45 -14.15 -3.73 -11.28
CA LEU A 45 -13.74 -4.86 -10.44
C LEU A 45 -13.81 -6.22 -11.17
N GLU A 46 -13.09 -7.21 -10.64
CA GLU A 46 -13.08 -8.59 -11.16
C GLU A 46 -13.91 -9.52 -10.28
N THR A 47 -14.85 -10.24 -10.90
CA THR A 47 -15.60 -11.31 -10.24
C THR A 47 -14.83 -12.64 -10.25
N GLY A 48 -15.30 -13.62 -9.46
CA GLY A 48 -14.68 -14.96 -9.42
C GLY A 48 -13.47 -15.09 -8.49
N GLY A 49 -13.20 -14.08 -7.67
CA GLY A 49 -12.12 -14.07 -6.70
C GLY A 49 -12.53 -14.33 -5.24
N ASP A 50 -11.53 -14.30 -4.35
CA ASP A 50 -11.68 -14.52 -2.91
C ASP A 50 -12.24 -13.30 -2.17
N LEU A 51 -12.17 -12.13 -2.80
CA LEU A 51 -12.64 -10.86 -2.27
C LEU A 51 -13.33 -10.09 -3.40
N TYR A 52 -14.55 -9.63 -3.13
CA TYR A 52 -15.27 -8.68 -3.96
C TYR A 52 -16.13 -7.83 -3.02
N VAL A 53 -15.78 -6.55 -2.89
CA VAL A 53 -16.47 -5.62 -1.99
C VAL A 53 -16.65 -4.31 -2.73
N ILE A 54 -17.87 -3.80 -2.70
CA ILE A 54 -18.19 -2.41 -3.00
C ILE A 54 -18.81 -1.84 -1.75
N ARG A 55 -18.27 -0.73 -1.27
CA ARG A 55 -18.77 -0.05 -0.08
C ARG A 55 -19.04 1.41 -0.40
N ASP A 56 -20.29 1.81 -0.22
CA ASP A 56 -20.67 3.21 -0.19
C ASP A 56 -20.18 3.83 1.14
N LEU A 57 -19.52 4.98 1.02
CA LEU A 57 -18.92 5.72 2.13
C LEU A 57 -19.54 7.10 2.32
N ASP A 58 -20.59 7.40 1.56
CA ASP A 58 -21.25 8.70 1.57
C ASP A 58 -21.77 9.04 2.96
N GLY A 59 -21.34 10.18 3.52
CA GLY A 59 -21.61 10.59 4.91
C GLY A 59 -20.99 9.72 6.02
N HIS A 60 -20.52 8.51 5.73
CA HIS A 60 -19.96 7.60 6.74
C HIS A 60 -18.58 8.04 7.23
N LEU A 61 -17.74 8.60 6.36
CA LEU A 61 -16.41 9.08 6.75
C LEU A 61 -16.50 10.29 7.69
N GLU A 62 -17.40 11.22 7.37
CA GLU A 62 -17.73 12.37 8.21
C GLU A 62 -18.35 11.94 9.54
N ALA A 63 -19.35 11.07 9.53
CA ALA A 63 -19.97 10.53 10.75
C ALA A 63 -18.96 9.81 11.65
N THR A 64 -18.00 9.07 11.06
CA THR A 64 -16.95 8.38 11.82
C THR A 64 -16.01 9.39 12.49
N LEU A 65 -15.54 10.42 11.78
CA LEU A 65 -14.67 11.43 12.36
C LEU A 65 -15.38 12.27 13.42
N ASN A 66 -16.65 12.62 13.19
CA ASN A 66 -17.47 13.31 14.18
C ASN A 66 -17.72 12.46 15.43
N GLY A 67 -17.93 11.15 15.27
CA GLY A 67 -18.04 10.20 16.38
C GLY A 67 -16.75 10.08 17.20
N VAL A 68 -15.59 10.03 16.54
CA VAL A 68 -14.27 9.98 17.22
C VAL A 68 -13.98 11.29 17.95
N ALA A 69 -14.27 12.43 17.32
CA ALA A 69 -14.21 13.75 17.94
C ALA A 69 -15.09 13.82 19.20
N GLY A 70 -16.33 13.31 19.13
CA GLY A 70 -17.22 13.18 20.27
C GLY A 70 -16.68 12.23 21.35
N MET A 71 -16.07 11.11 21.00
CA MET A 71 -15.56 10.15 21.98
C MET A 71 -14.32 10.65 22.72
N ALA A 72 -13.47 11.44 22.05
CA ALA A 72 -12.36 12.16 22.68
C ALA A 72 -12.85 13.19 23.73
N THR A 73 -14.08 13.72 23.57
CA THR A 73 -14.71 14.58 24.58
C THR A 73 -15.35 13.82 25.75
N VAL A 74 -15.67 12.53 25.58
CA VAL A 74 -16.38 11.71 26.58
C VAL A 74 -15.44 10.87 27.45
N MET A 75 -14.31 10.40 26.93
CA MET A 75 -13.37 9.53 27.69
C MET A 75 -12.46 10.26 28.69
N GLY A 76 -12.71 11.53 28.97
CA GLY A 76 -12.12 12.25 30.10
C GLY A 76 -13.16 13.16 30.73
N PRO A 77 -13.59 12.94 31.99
CA PRO A 77 -14.29 13.98 32.73
C PRO A 77 -13.28 15.14 32.92
N GLY A 78 -13.36 16.15 32.05
CA GLY A 78 -12.42 17.28 32.02
C GLY A 78 -11.80 17.64 30.67
N ALA A 79 -12.33 17.19 29.52
CA ALA A 79 -11.89 17.73 28.23
C ALA A 79 -12.07 19.27 28.22
N SER A 80 -10.97 20.02 28.17
CA SER A 80 -10.99 21.49 28.24
C SER A 80 -11.76 22.07 27.06
N ALA A 81 -12.25 23.32 27.19
CA ALA A 81 -12.85 24.05 26.08
C ALA A 81 -11.95 24.04 24.82
N ASP A 82 -10.62 24.02 25.02
CA ASP A 82 -9.62 23.93 23.96
C ASP A 82 -9.67 22.59 23.20
N ALA A 83 -9.92 21.47 23.89
CA ALA A 83 -10.06 20.15 23.25
C ALA A 83 -11.32 20.07 22.38
N GLN A 84 -12.42 20.68 22.82
CA GLN A 84 -13.67 20.76 22.04
C GLN A 84 -13.51 21.70 20.83
N ALA A 85 -12.88 22.85 21.01
CA ALA A 85 -12.56 23.78 19.92
C ALA A 85 -11.60 23.16 18.89
N PHE A 86 -10.64 22.35 19.33
CA PHE A 86 -9.75 21.59 18.46
C PHE A 86 -10.52 20.56 17.63
N ALA A 87 -11.39 19.77 18.27
CA ALA A 87 -12.20 18.75 17.61
C ALA A 87 -13.13 19.34 16.53
N GLY A 88 -13.75 20.50 16.81
CA GLY A 88 -14.63 21.19 15.88
C GLY A 88 -13.96 21.69 14.59
N LYS A 89 -12.63 21.81 14.55
CA LYS A 89 -11.87 22.24 13.37
C LYS A 89 -11.53 21.09 12.41
N ILE A 90 -11.61 19.85 12.85
CA ILE A 90 -11.18 18.67 12.07
C ILE A 90 -12.06 18.47 10.84
N ALA A 91 -13.39 18.43 11.02
CA ALA A 91 -14.31 18.19 9.90
C ALA A 91 -14.24 19.30 8.82
N PRO A 92 -14.29 20.60 9.16
CA PRO A 92 -14.11 21.67 8.17
C PRO A 92 -12.74 21.62 7.46
N PHE A 93 -11.68 21.25 8.17
CA PHE A 93 -10.35 21.07 7.56
C PHE A 93 -10.35 19.91 6.57
N CYS A 94 -10.92 18.76 6.93
CA CYS A 94 -11.03 17.59 6.05
C CYS A 94 -11.88 17.89 4.81
N GLU A 95 -13.01 18.56 4.97
CA GLU A 95 -13.91 18.96 3.88
C GLU A 95 -13.21 19.89 2.89
N ARG A 96 -12.64 21.00 3.39
CA ARG A 96 -11.94 22.00 2.57
C ARG A 96 -10.78 21.43 1.78
N ASN A 97 -10.09 20.42 2.31
CA ASN A 97 -8.97 19.78 1.63
C ASN A 97 -9.38 18.58 0.76
N GLY A 98 -10.65 18.16 0.80
CA GLY A 98 -11.22 17.14 -0.08
C GLY A 98 -11.19 15.71 0.47
N LEU A 99 -10.88 15.50 1.76
CA LEU A 99 -10.82 14.16 2.35
C LEU A 99 -12.20 13.48 2.39
N PHE A 100 -13.28 14.25 2.53
CA PHE A 100 -14.66 13.75 2.54
C PHE A 100 -15.29 13.57 1.16
N ALA A 101 -14.56 13.85 0.08
CA ALA A 101 -15.10 13.72 -1.27
C ALA A 101 -15.17 12.26 -1.76
N VAL A 102 -14.67 11.29 -0.99
CA VAL A 102 -14.76 9.87 -1.31
C VAL A 102 -16.20 9.40 -1.15
N ARG A 103 -16.79 8.86 -2.22
CA ARG A 103 -18.18 8.39 -2.24
C ARG A 103 -18.28 6.90 -2.06
N SER A 104 -17.37 6.13 -2.65
CA SER A 104 -17.36 4.68 -2.50
C SER A 104 -15.97 4.10 -2.70
N VAL A 105 -15.79 2.87 -2.20
CA VAL A 105 -14.59 2.09 -2.39
C VAL A 105 -14.97 0.68 -2.84
N GLY A 106 -14.51 0.34 -4.04
CA GLY A 106 -14.55 -0.99 -4.61
C GLY A 106 -13.20 -1.69 -4.49
N VAL A 107 -13.17 -2.97 -4.09
CA VAL A 107 -11.96 -3.81 -4.07
C VAL A 107 -12.31 -5.23 -4.48
N SER A 108 -11.53 -5.79 -5.39
CA SER A 108 -11.59 -7.20 -5.76
C SER A 108 -10.21 -7.84 -5.80
N THR A 109 -10.11 -9.12 -5.41
CA THR A 109 -8.89 -9.91 -5.60
C THR A 109 -9.18 -11.30 -6.12
N VAL A 110 -8.50 -11.71 -7.19
CA VAL A 110 -8.66 -13.03 -7.83
C VAL A 110 -7.36 -13.84 -7.71
N PRO A 111 -7.40 -15.08 -7.18
CA PRO A 111 -6.23 -15.96 -7.16
C PRO A 111 -5.63 -16.24 -8.53
N ARG A 112 -4.32 -16.42 -8.58
CA ARG A 112 -3.57 -16.76 -9.80
C ARG A 112 -2.77 -18.06 -9.59
N PRO A 113 -2.43 -18.78 -10.68
CA PRO A 113 -1.64 -20.01 -10.60
C PRO A 113 -0.22 -19.81 -10.03
N ASP A 114 0.35 -18.61 -10.17
CA ASP A 114 1.68 -18.22 -9.67
C ASP A 114 1.70 -17.94 -8.15
N GLY A 115 0.59 -18.17 -7.44
CA GLY A 115 0.46 -17.89 -6.01
C GLY A 115 0.18 -16.41 -5.69
N LEU A 116 0.22 -15.52 -6.68
CA LEU A 116 -0.20 -14.14 -6.54
C LEU A 116 -1.73 -14.02 -6.67
N ARG A 117 -2.21 -12.79 -6.53
CA ARG A 117 -3.60 -12.40 -6.76
C ARG A 117 -3.63 -11.20 -7.68
N SER A 118 -4.51 -11.22 -8.68
CA SER A 118 -4.92 -10.00 -9.36
C SER A 118 -5.63 -9.09 -8.36
N LEU A 119 -5.32 -7.81 -8.38
CA LEU A 119 -5.88 -6.78 -7.51
C LEU A 119 -6.51 -5.71 -8.38
N ARG A 120 -7.77 -5.36 -8.08
CA ARG A 120 -8.39 -4.12 -8.55
C ARG A 120 -9.00 -3.38 -7.38
N ALA A 121 -8.79 -2.07 -7.35
CA ALA A 121 -9.47 -1.20 -6.40
C ALA A 121 -9.88 0.09 -7.09
N PHE A 122 -11.06 0.61 -6.76
CA PHE A 122 -11.52 1.90 -7.20
C PHE A 122 -11.97 2.70 -5.99
N VAL A 123 -11.29 3.82 -5.74
CA VAL A 123 -11.75 4.84 -4.78
C VAL A 123 -12.48 5.90 -5.57
N MET A 124 -13.81 5.83 -5.58
CA MET A 124 -14.64 6.80 -6.27
C MET A 124 -14.72 8.09 -5.46
N ARG A 125 -14.63 9.22 -6.18
CA ARG A 125 -14.64 10.56 -5.62
C ARG A 125 -15.44 11.49 -6.52
N ASP A 126 -16.01 12.55 -5.95
CA ASP A 126 -16.53 13.66 -6.74
C ASP A 126 -15.48 14.25 -7.69
N ALA A 127 -15.88 14.50 -8.93
CA ALA A 127 -14.97 15.04 -9.94
C ALA A 127 -14.42 16.42 -9.55
N ALA A 128 -15.25 17.28 -8.97
CA ALA A 128 -14.84 18.61 -8.51
C ALA A 128 -13.74 18.55 -7.43
N ALA A 129 -13.68 17.46 -6.66
CA ALA A 129 -12.68 17.31 -5.62
C ALA A 129 -11.31 16.88 -6.14
N ALA A 130 -11.17 16.48 -7.41
CA ALA A 130 -9.89 16.08 -7.99
C ALA A 130 -8.81 17.18 -7.88
N GLU A 131 -9.23 18.44 -7.89
CA GLU A 131 -8.36 19.61 -7.80
C GLU A 131 -8.10 20.09 -6.36
N LEU A 132 -8.68 19.43 -5.36
CA LEU A 132 -8.49 19.82 -3.96
C LEU A 132 -7.09 19.42 -3.45
N PRO A 133 -6.53 20.19 -2.48
CA PRO A 133 -5.15 20.06 -2.04
C PRO A 133 -4.71 18.65 -1.64
N PHE A 134 -5.59 17.87 -1.01
CA PHE A 134 -5.26 16.51 -0.62
C PHE A 134 -4.99 15.62 -1.83
N TRP A 135 -5.84 15.68 -2.86
CA TRP A 135 -5.73 14.82 -4.04
C TRP A 135 -4.58 15.25 -4.94
N ARG A 136 -4.47 16.55 -5.21
CA ARG A 136 -3.33 17.11 -5.95
C ARG A 136 -2.01 16.86 -5.23
N GLY A 137 -1.96 17.09 -3.92
CA GLY A 137 -0.76 16.93 -3.12
C GLY A 137 -0.25 15.48 -3.06
N THR A 138 -1.15 14.50 -3.03
CA THR A 138 -0.79 13.09 -2.80
C THR A 138 -0.75 12.22 -4.05
N LEU A 139 -1.47 12.60 -5.11
CA LEU A 139 -1.55 11.85 -6.38
C LEU A 139 -1.20 12.67 -7.61
N GLY A 140 -1.09 13.99 -7.47
CA GLY A 140 -0.87 14.88 -8.61
C GLY A 140 -2.12 15.00 -9.48
N GLY A 141 -1.93 15.63 -10.64
CA GLY A 141 -2.96 15.80 -11.66
C GLY A 141 -3.04 14.59 -12.61
N ALA A 142 -2.91 14.86 -13.90
CA ALA A 142 -2.98 13.83 -14.94
C ALA A 142 -1.87 12.76 -14.77
N PRO A 143 -2.16 11.48 -15.09
CA PRO A 143 -1.17 10.41 -15.05
C PRO A 143 -0.02 10.67 -16.03
N GLY A 144 1.18 10.19 -15.68
CA GLY A 144 2.37 10.35 -16.52
C GLY A 144 3.23 9.08 -16.56
N PRO A 145 4.29 9.07 -17.39
CA PRO A 145 5.06 7.85 -17.67
C PRO A 145 5.90 7.32 -16.50
N GLY A 146 6.14 8.15 -15.47
CA GLY A 146 7.04 7.82 -14.36
C GLY A 146 8.51 7.90 -14.79
N SER A 147 8.95 9.07 -15.23
CA SER A 147 10.29 9.28 -15.81
C SER A 147 11.45 8.95 -14.85
N LEU A 148 11.25 9.12 -13.54
CA LEU A 148 12.27 8.86 -12.54
C LEU A 148 12.56 7.37 -12.36
N LEU A 149 11.71 6.48 -12.90
CA LEU A 149 11.99 5.04 -12.92
C LEU A 149 13.27 4.71 -13.70
N ALA A 150 13.71 5.59 -14.60
CA ALA A 150 14.98 5.44 -15.32
C ALA A 150 16.22 5.48 -14.40
N TYR A 151 16.13 6.12 -13.23
CA TYR A 151 17.21 6.13 -12.25
C TYR A 151 17.32 4.83 -11.45
N LEU A 152 16.37 3.90 -11.57
CA LEU A 152 16.37 2.72 -10.72
C LEU A 152 17.36 1.67 -11.22
N PRO A 153 18.36 1.28 -10.42
CA PRO A 153 19.32 0.23 -10.78
C PRO A 153 18.68 -1.15 -11.03
N ALA A 154 19.37 -2.03 -11.77
CA ALA A 154 18.89 -3.38 -12.09
C ALA A 154 18.77 -4.32 -10.88
N ASP A 155 19.53 -4.09 -9.82
CA ASP A 155 19.47 -4.80 -8.54
C ASP A 155 18.34 -4.29 -7.61
N THR A 156 17.48 -3.41 -8.12
CA THR A 156 16.27 -2.98 -7.41
C THR A 156 15.32 -4.16 -7.19
N VAL A 157 14.99 -4.42 -5.93
CA VAL A 157 14.04 -5.48 -5.53
C VAL A 157 12.70 -4.93 -5.06
N LEU A 158 12.64 -3.67 -4.64
CA LEU A 158 11.40 -2.93 -4.40
C LEU A 158 11.50 -1.56 -5.04
N ALA A 159 10.43 -1.11 -5.69
CA ALA A 159 10.33 0.26 -6.19
C ALA A 159 8.95 0.83 -5.93
N SER A 160 8.90 2.13 -5.65
CA SER A 160 7.67 2.89 -5.44
C SER A 160 7.84 4.25 -6.10
N GLN A 161 7.08 4.50 -7.16
CA GLN A 161 6.99 5.79 -7.82
C GLN A 161 5.64 6.41 -7.47
N ALA A 162 5.64 7.70 -7.19
CA ALA A 162 4.42 8.46 -7.02
C ALA A 162 4.57 9.87 -7.62
N ALA A 163 3.44 10.38 -8.07
CA ALA A 163 3.25 11.74 -8.49
C ALA A 163 2.49 12.51 -7.42
N GLY A 164 2.70 13.82 -7.35
CA GLY A 164 2.08 14.70 -6.37
C GLY A 164 2.37 16.15 -6.67
N GLU A 165 1.75 17.04 -5.92
CA GLU A 165 2.04 18.47 -5.98
C GLU A 165 2.53 18.94 -4.61
N PRO A 166 3.85 18.94 -4.39
CA PRO A 166 4.44 19.34 -3.12
C PRO A 166 3.93 20.70 -2.64
N ALA A 167 3.71 21.67 -3.55
CA ALA A 167 3.11 22.96 -3.22
C ALA A 167 1.65 22.87 -2.74
N ALA A 168 0.82 21.98 -3.32
CA ALA A 168 -0.55 21.76 -2.85
C ALA A 168 -0.56 21.07 -1.48
N LEU A 169 0.29 20.07 -1.30
CA LEU A 169 0.48 19.40 -0.01
C LEU A 169 0.96 20.38 1.05
N TRP A 170 1.90 21.25 0.71
CA TRP A 170 2.43 22.27 1.61
C TRP A 170 1.39 23.31 2.01
N ARG A 171 0.55 23.78 1.07
CA ARG A 171 -0.60 24.64 1.38
C ARG A 171 -1.54 24.00 2.41
N MET A 172 -1.83 22.71 2.26
CA MET A 172 -2.65 21.96 3.20
C MET A 172 -1.98 21.86 4.59
N ILE A 173 -0.68 21.55 4.63
CA ILE A 173 0.09 21.47 5.89
C ILE A 173 0.12 22.84 6.59
N ARG A 174 0.39 23.92 5.86
CA ARG A 174 0.41 25.29 6.39
C ARG A 174 -0.96 25.71 6.94
N SER A 175 -2.04 25.42 6.22
CA SER A 175 -3.40 25.64 6.72
C SER A 175 -3.68 24.84 7.98
N GLY A 176 -3.21 23.59 8.07
CA GLY A 176 -3.36 22.78 9.28
C GLY A 176 -2.56 23.33 10.46
N MET A 177 -1.33 23.79 10.23
CA MET A 177 -0.53 24.44 11.27
C MET A 177 -1.22 25.69 11.79
N LEU A 178 -1.80 26.51 10.91
CA LEU A 178 -2.56 27.69 11.29
C LEU A 178 -3.76 27.31 12.17
N ASP A 179 -4.58 26.37 11.73
CA ASP A 179 -5.83 25.99 12.40
C ASP A 179 -5.58 25.31 13.76
N PHE A 180 -4.58 24.41 13.82
CA PHE A 180 -4.40 23.48 14.94
C PHE A 180 -3.21 23.81 15.86
N ALA A 181 -2.12 24.40 15.33
CA ALA A 181 -0.91 24.68 16.12
C ALA A 181 -0.73 26.16 16.48
N CYS A 182 -1.43 27.06 15.76
CA CYS A 182 -1.36 28.51 15.93
C CYS A 182 -2.70 29.15 16.30
N GLY A 183 -3.78 28.39 16.38
CA GLY A 183 -5.09 28.92 16.76
C GLY A 183 -5.65 29.98 15.81
N GLY A 184 -5.17 30.05 14.57
CA GLY A 184 -5.52 31.09 13.60
C GLY A 184 -4.58 32.30 13.59
N ASP A 185 -3.55 32.34 14.44
CA ASP A 185 -2.58 33.44 14.48
C ASP A 185 -1.49 33.30 13.41
N GLU A 186 -1.57 34.15 12.38
CA GLU A 186 -0.58 34.24 11.30
C GLU A 186 0.81 34.68 11.77
N ALA A 187 0.89 35.51 12.83
CA ALA A 187 2.19 35.93 13.38
C ALA A 187 2.89 34.75 14.05
N GLN A 188 2.15 33.93 14.80
CA GLN A 188 2.69 32.72 15.40
C GLN A 188 3.10 31.70 14.33
N LEU A 189 2.31 31.55 13.26
CA LEU A 189 2.67 30.68 12.14
C LEU A 189 4.00 31.12 11.51
N LYS A 190 4.18 32.43 11.26
CA LYS A 190 5.42 32.97 10.72
C LYS A 190 6.64 32.66 11.59
N VAL A 191 6.51 32.80 12.92
CA VAL A 191 7.58 32.45 13.87
C VAL A 191 7.94 30.97 13.76
N ARG A 192 6.95 30.07 13.77
CA ARG A 192 7.17 28.62 13.66
C ARG A 192 7.79 28.21 12.33
N LEU A 193 7.38 28.83 11.21
CA LEU A 193 7.98 28.56 9.90
C LEU A 193 9.43 29.06 9.81
N ALA A 194 9.74 30.19 10.45
CA ALA A 194 11.11 30.69 10.55
C ALA A 194 12.00 29.78 11.41
N GLU A 195 11.46 29.24 12.51
CA GLU A 195 12.13 28.21 13.32
C GLU A 195 12.40 26.94 12.50
N ALA A 196 11.38 26.41 11.82
CA ALA A 196 11.51 25.24 10.97
C ALA A 196 12.54 25.44 9.85
N SER A 197 12.56 26.62 9.22
CA SER A 197 13.52 26.95 8.16
C SER A 197 14.96 27.02 8.69
N ARG A 198 15.16 27.59 9.90
CA ARG A 198 16.48 27.59 10.57
C ARG A 198 16.95 26.17 10.89
N ASP A 199 16.05 25.31 11.35
CA ASP A 199 16.36 23.91 11.66
C ASP A 199 16.64 23.06 10.41
N LEU A 200 15.95 23.34 9.32
CA LEU A 200 16.15 22.68 8.04
C LEU A 200 17.43 23.17 7.35
N GLY A 201 17.88 24.38 7.66
CA GLY A 201 18.98 25.06 6.97
C GLY A 201 18.59 25.57 5.59
N ALA A 202 17.30 25.65 5.29
CA ALA A 202 16.74 26.15 4.05
C ALA A 202 15.35 26.77 4.31
N ASP A 203 14.96 27.73 3.48
CA ASP A 203 13.60 28.27 3.51
C ASP A 203 12.60 27.15 3.17
N ILE A 204 11.68 26.86 4.09
CA ILE A 204 10.76 25.73 3.95
C ILE A 204 9.75 25.93 2.80
N ASP A 205 9.31 27.18 2.58
CA ASP A 205 8.40 27.49 1.48
C ASP A 205 9.11 27.27 0.13
N ALA A 206 10.33 27.76 0.00
CA ALA A 206 11.18 27.56 -1.17
C ALA A 206 11.53 26.08 -1.38
N LEU A 207 11.79 25.32 -0.32
CA LEU A 207 12.07 23.88 -0.42
C LEU A 207 10.88 23.13 -1.04
N PHE A 208 9.66 23.34 -0.52
CA PHE A 208 8.47 22.70 -1.08
C PHE A 208 8.14 23.20 -2.50
N ALA A 209 8.43 24.47 -2.80
CA ALA A 209 8.28 25.02 -4.14
C ALA A 209 9.30 24.45 -5.14
N SER A 210 10.49 24.05 -4.66
CA SER A 210 11.54 23.50 -5.51
C SER A 210 11.18 22.12 -6.08
N PHE A 211 10.46 21.29 -5.33
CA PHE A 211 10.08 19.96 -5.79
C PHE A 211 8.99 20.01 -6.87
N SER A 212 9.21 19.27 -7.96
CA SER A 212 8.19 19.05 -8.99
C SER A 212 7.70 17.61 -8.96
N GLY A 213 6.50 17.41 -9.51
CA GLY A 213 5.52 16.42 -9.06
C GLY A 213 5.76 14.94 -9.32
N GLU A 214 7.00 14.47 -9.23
CA GLU A 214 7.36 13.06 -9.31
C GLU A 214 8.48 12.74 -8.31
N TRP A 215 8.34 11.63 -7.59
CA TRP A 215 9.40 11.03 -6.80
C TRP A 215 9.37 9.51 -6.92
N VAL A 216 10.52 8.90 -6.65
CA VAL A 216 10.69 7.46 -6.63
C VAL A 216 11.54 7.04 -5.43
N PHE A 217 11.14 5.96 -4.80
CA PHE A 217 11.93 5.22 -3.82
C PHE A 217 12.26 3.85 -4.40
N SER A 218 13.45 3.35 -4.08
CA SER A 218 13.82 1.98 -4.37
C SER A 218 14.69 1.38 -3.28
N LEU A 219 14.56 0.07 -3.11
CA LEU A 219 15.44 -0.77 -2.30
C LEU A 219 16.22 -1.69 -3.24
N GLN A 220 17.53 -1.66 -3.12
CA GLN A 220 18.45 -2.58 -3.79
C GLN A 220 18.91 -3.64 -2.78
N LEU A 221 19.09 -4.86 -3.26
CA LEU A 221 19.77 -5.92 -2.52
C LEU A 221 20.95 -6.40 -3.35
N ALA A 222 22.14 -6.37 -2.77
CA ALA A 222 23.34 -6.86 -3.44
C ALA A 222 23.20 -8.36 -3.78
N GLU A 223 23.68 -8.73 -4.98
CA GLU A 223 23.59 -10.11 -5.44
C GLU A 223 24.53 -11.06 -4.68
N SER A 224 25.70 -10.58 -4.28
CA SER A 224 26.75 -11.40 -3.66
C SER A 224 27.21 -10.89 -2.29
N ALA A 225 27.07 -9.60 -2.01
CA ALA A 225 27.46 -9.05 -0.71
C ALA A 225 26.38 -9.32 0.34
N THR A 226 26.80 -9.79 1.52
CA THR A 226 25.93 -10.00 2.66
C THR A 226 26.34 -9.15 3.85
N THR A 227 25.37 -8.81 4.67
CA THR A 227 25.53 -8.04 5.89
C THR A 227 24.84 -8.77 7.03
N GLN A 228 25.45 -8.72 8.21
CA GLN A 228 24.89 -9.33 9.40
C GLN A 228 24.10 -8.30 10.20
N ILE A 229 22.84 -8.61 10.51
CA ILE A 229 21.98 -7.78 11.36
C ILE A 229 21.67 -8.51 12.67
N PRO A 230 21.57 -7.80 13.82
CA PRO A 230 21.11 -8.41 15.05
C PRO A 230 19.69 -8.95 14.86
N GLY A 231 19.52 -10.23 15.11
CA GLY A 231 18.24 -10.91 15.17
C GLY A 231 17.98 -11.51 16.55
N PRO A 232 16.74 -11.97 16.80
CA PRO A 232 16.34 -12.53 18.09
C PRO A 232 17.11 -13.81 18.48
N ALA A 233 17.78 -14.48 17.54
CA ALA A 233 18.54 -15.72 17.75
C ALA A 233 20.05 -15.59 17.52
N GLY A 234 20.55 -14.36 17.40
CA GLY A 234 21.92 -14.07 16.97
C GLY A 234 21.94 -13.25 15.69
N MET A 235 23.09 -13.24 15.01
CA MET A 235 23.25 -12.45 13.79
C MET A 235 22.57 -13.14 12.61
N LEU A 236 21.66 -12.43 11.94
CA LEU A 236 21.01 -12.88 10.71
C LEU A 236 21.83 -12.40 9.51
N SER A 237 22.07 -13.28 8.54
CA SER A 237 22.73 -12.91 7.29
C SER A 237 21.67 -12.51 6.26
N ILE A 238 21.79 -11.29 5.73
CA ILE A 238 20.96 -10.77 4.64
C ILE A 238 21.83 -10.24 3.51
N SER A 239 21.31 -10.23 2.28
CA SER A 239 21.94 -9.45 1.20
C SER A 239 22.08 -8.00 1.63
N THR A 240 23.24 -7.40 1.37
CA THR A 240 23.52 -6.01 1.76
C THR A 240 22.51 -5.07 1.10
N PRO A 241 21.68 -4.35 1.89
CA PRO A 241 20.69 -3.46 1.33
C PRO A 241 21.30 -2.08 1.01
N SER A 242 20.78 -1.47 -0.04
CA SER A 242 20.92 -0.03 -0.27
C SER A 242 19.57 0.55 -0.67
N PHE A 243 19.47 1.87 -0.70
CA PHE A 243 18.27 2.53 -1.16
C PHE A 243 18.62 3.74 -2.03
N LEU A 244 17.65 4.15 -2.83
CA LEU A 244 17.68 5.40 -3.57
C LEU A 244 16.31 6.07 -3.46
N ILE A 245 16.33 7.36 -3.14
CA ILE A 245 15.23 8.29 -3.35
C ILE A 245 15.67 9.25 -4.45
N ALA A 246 14.86 9.39 -5.49
CA ALA A 246 15.03 10.43 -6.48
C ALA A 246 13.76 11.27 -6.55
N ALA A 247 13.91 12.58 -6.58
CA ALA A 247 12.79 13.51 -6.69
C ALA A 247 13.16 14.63 -7.65
N ARG A 248 12.20 15.07 -8.47
CA ARG A 248 12.46 16.22 -9.33
C ARG A 248 12.50 17.49 -8.50
N ALA A 249 13.51 18.33 -8.75
CA ALA A 249 13.65 19.64 -8.13
C ALA A 249 14.11 20.68 -9.16
N SER A 250 13.61 21.91 -9.07
CA SER A 250 13.94 23.02 -9.97
C SER A 250 15.36 23.54 -9.83
N ASP A 251 15.93 23.36 -8.65
CA ASP A 251 17.23 23.89 -8.22
C ASP A 251 17.83 23.03 -7.11
N ASP A 252 18.99 23.43 -6.62
CA ASP A 252 19.78 22.72 -5.61
C ASP A 252 19.32 22.99 -4.16
N THR A 253 18.21 23.71 -3.92
CA THR A 253 17.71 23.98 -2.55
C THR A 253 17.52 22.69 -1.74
N ALA A 254 16.94 21.65 -2.37
CA ALA A 254 16.74 20.35 -1.73
C ALA A 254 18.07 19.63 -1.43
N LEU A 255 19.06 19.75 -2.33
CA LEU A 255 20.40 19.21 -2.11
C LEU A 255 21.04 19.88 -0.89
N LEU A 256 21.04 21.21 -0.84
CA LEU A 256 21.65 21.99 0.23
C LEU A 256 20.99 21.71 1.59
N ALA A 257 19.66 21.59 1.63
CA ALA A 257 18.92 21.22 2.83
C ALA A 257 19.34 19.82 3.35
N LEU A 258 19.51 18.84 2.45
CA LEU A 258 19.95 17.50 2.83
C LEU A 258 21.42 17.48 3.30
N VAL A 259 22.30 18.25 2.66
CA VAL A 259 23.70 18.41 3.09
C VAL A 259 23.79 19.06 4.47
N HIS A 260 22.98 20.10 4.72
CA HIS A 260 22.88 20.71 6.03
C HIS A 260 22.40 19.70 7.10
N ALA A 261 21.35 18.93 6.80
CA ALA A 261 20.82 17.90 7.69
C ALA A 261 21.85 16.80 8.02
N MET A 262 22.66 16.37 7.04
CA MET A 262 23.76 15.43 7.27
C MET A 262 24.84 16.02 8.18
N SER A 263 25.13 17.30 8.03
CA SER A 263 26.19 17.99 8.80
C SER A 263 25.80 18.20 10.27
N ARG A 264 24.51 18.45 10.57
CA ARG A 264 24.02 18.66 11.95
C ARG A 264 24.15 17.43 12.86
N ARG A 265 24.25 16.22 12.30
CA ARG A 265 24.39 14.97 13.10
C ARG A 265 25.83 14.71 13.58
N GLY A 266 26.73 15.70 13.49
CA GLY A 266 28.13 15.56 13.86
C GLY A 266 28.98 14.83 12.80
N GLY A 267 28.39 14.50 11.65
CA GLY A 267 29.10 13.89 10.53
C GLY A 267 29.81 14.95 9.70
N GLN A 268 31.13 14.80 9.51
CA GLN A 268 31.84 15.55 8.47
C GLN A 268 31.29 15.14 7.10
N VAL A 269 30.86 16.10 6.30
CA VAL A 269 30.44 15.85 4.91
C VAL A 269 31.64 16.06 4.00
N THR A 270 31.87 15.10 3.11
CA THR A 270 32.90 15.17 2.07
C THR A 270 32.24 15.17 0.70
N THR A 271 32.91 15.74 -0.29
CA THR A 271 32.44 15.78 -1.67
C THR A 271 33.41 15.00 -2.54
N SER A 272 32.89 14.10 -3.38
CA SER A 272 33.67 13.38 -4.38
C SER A 272 32.95 13.34 -5.73
N GLN A 273 33.69 13.04 -6.80
CA GLN A 273 33.13 12.89 -8.13
C GLN A 273 32.73 11.42 -8.36
N VAL A 274 31.46 11.17 -8.67
CA VAL A 274 30.93 9.84 -9.00
C VAL A 274 30.14 9.95 -10.31
N GLU A 275 30.55 9.22 -11.34
CA GLU A 275 29.91 9.25 -12.67
C GLU A 275 29.78 10.68 -13.24
N GLY A 276 30.69 11.59 -12.89
CA GLY A 276 30.68 12.99 -13.34
C GLY A 276 29.76 13.92 -12.52
N LEU A 277 29.13 13.43 -11.45
CA LEU A 277 28.36 14.25 -10.52
C LEU A 277 29.17 14.52 -9.24
N ALA A 278 29.01 15.74 -8.71
CA ALA A 278 29.43 16.05 -7.36
C ALA A 278 28.49 15.36 -6.36
N VAL A 279 29.02 14.43 -5.58
CA VAL A 279 28.28 13.69 -4.56
C VAL A 279 28.76 14.11 -3.19
N HIS A 280 27.84 14.64 -2.38
CA HIS A 280 28.06 14.98 -0.99
C HIS A 280 27.68 13.81 -0.10
N MET A 281 28.59 13.31 0.72
CA MET A 281 28.39 12.12 1.53
C MET A 281 29.00 12.28 2.92
N LEU A 282 28.47 11.52 3.89
CA LEU A 282 29.14 11.42 5.19
C LEU A 282 30.55 10.85 5.01
N ALA A 283 31.55 11.41 5.69
CA ALA A 283 32.95 10.98 5.64
C ALA A 283 33.13 9.52 6.08
N GLN A 284 32.26 9.05 6.97
CA GLN A 284 32.20 7.67 7.42
C GLN A 284 30.76 7.14 7.34
N PRO A 285 30.56 5.83 7.12
CA PRO A 285 29.26 5.20 7.26
C PRO A 285 28.65 5.45 8.65
N LEU A 286 27.34 5.49 8.72
CA LEU A 286 26.61 5.59 9.98
C LEU A 286 26.93 4.37 10.87
N PRO A 287 27.08 4.56 12.19
CA PRO A 287 27.27 3.44 13.10
C PRO A 287 26.01 2.57 13.10
N GLY A 288 26.20 1.27 12.97
CA GLY A 288 25.11 0.31 12.96
C GLY A 288 25.44 -0.95 12.16
N PRO A 289 24.53 -1.92 12.15
CA PRO A 289 24.75 -3.17 11.45
C PRO A 289 24.64 -3.02 9.93
N LEU A 290 23.99 -1.97 9.43
CA LEU A 290 23.87 -1.70 7.99
C LEU A 290 24.95 -0.70 7.55
N PRO A 291 25.67 -0.97 6.44
CA PRO A 291 26.74 -0.10 5.94
C PRO A 291 26.18 1.11 5.19
N LEU A 292 25.31 1.89 5.84
CA LEU A 292 24.69 3.07 5.25
C LEU A 292 25.65 4.26 5.31
N GLN A 293 26.02 4.78 4.15
CA GLN A 293 26.74 6.04 4.00
C GLN A 293 25.88 6.97 3.15
N PRO A 294 24.94 7.72 3.78
CA PRO A 294 24.08 8.66 3.07
C PRO A 294 24.86 9.55 2.12
N ALA A 295 24.40 9.58 0.88
CA ALA A 295 25.02 10.31 -0.22
C ALA A 295 23.94 11.08 -1.00
N VAL A 296 24.24 12.32 -1.36
CA VAL A 296 23.30 13.22 -2.03
C VAL A 296 23.97 13.84 -3.25
N ALA A 297 23.25 13.88 -4.35
CA ALA A 297 23.70 14.47 -5.60
C ALA A 297 22.56 15.18 -6.31
N PHE A 298 22.90 16.05 -7.25
CA PHE A 298 21.94 16.73 -8.10
C PHE A 298 22.30 16.48 -9.57
N ASP A 299 21.43 15.76 -10.29
CA ASP A 299 21.58 15.42 -11.70
C ASP A 299 20.58 16.22 -12.55
N GLY A 300 21.03 17.37 -13.06
CA GLY A 300 20.23 18.27 -13.90
C GLY A 300 19.06 18.93 -13.16
N ASN A 301 17.96 18.22 -13.00
CA ASN A 301 16.74 18.66 -12.30
C ASN A 301 16.21 17.59 -11.33
N THR A 302 17.08 16.67 -10.91
CA THR A 302 16.73 15.56 -10.03
C THR A 302 17.68 15.53 -8.86
N VAL A 303 17.14 15.63 -7.64
CA VAL A 303 17.91 15.36 -6.42
C VAL A 303 17.90 13.85 -6.16
N LEU A 304 19.08 13.29 -5.92
CA LEU A 304 19.30 11.89 -5.58
C LEU A 304 19.73 11.83 -4.12
N PHE A 305 19.05 11.02 -3.31
CA PHE A 305 19.42 10.71 -1.94
C PHE A 305 19.53 9.19 -1.80
N ALA A 306 20.74 8.69 -1.59
CA ALA A 306 21.01 7.26 -1.61
C ALA A 306 21.68 6.80 -0.31
N GLY A 307 21.53 5.50 -0.02
CA GLY A 307 22.15 4.86 1.14
C GLY A 307 23.66 4.64 0.99
N SER A 308 24.22 4.85 -0.19
CA SER A 308 25.65 4.78 -0.46
C SER A 308 26.05 5.64 -1.67
N PRO A 309 27.31 6.08 -1.79
CA PRO A 309 27.81 6.73 -3.00
C PRO A 309 27.74 5.82 -4.23
N ALA A 310 27.94 4.51 -4.04
CA ALA A 310 27.83 3.52 -5.10
C ALA A 310 26.41 3.44 -5.69
N ALA A 311 25.38 3.59 -4.84
CA ALA A 311 23.98 3.62 -5.28
C ALA A 311 23.66 4.88 -6.11
N VAL A 312 24.27 6.03 -5.80
CA VAL A 312 24.18 7.23 -6.68
C VAL A 312 24.78 6.91 -8.05
N GLY A 313 25.98 6.34 -8.09
CA GLY A 313 26.62 5.96 -9.36
C GLY A 313 25.79 4.95 -10.15
N ALA A 314 25.23 3.93 -9.50
CA ALA A 314 24.34 2.96 -10.14
C ALA A 314 23.09 3.61 -10.72
N ALA A 315 22.52 4.61 -10.04
CA ALA A 315 21.35 5.34 -10.52
C ALA A 315 21.64 6.17 -11.77
N VAL A 316 22.78 6.87 -11.78
CA VAL A 316 23.23 7.67 -12.93
C VAL A 316 23.51 6.78 -14.14
N ARG A 317 24.19 5.64 -13.94
CA ARG A 317 24.41 4.64 -15.00
C ARG A 317 23.09 4.09 -15.53
N ALA A 318 22.16 3.72 -14.65
CA ALA A 318 20.84 3.24 -15.07
C ALA A 318 20.10 4.24 -15.96
N ARG A 319 20.11 5.53 -15.60
CA ARG A 319 19.50 6.58 -16.42
C ARG A 319 20.20 6.77 -17.76
N ARG A 320 21.53 6.85 -17.75
CA ARG A 320 22.34 7.16 -18.92
C ARG A 320 22.32 6.02 -19.94
N ASP A 321 22.48 4.79 -19.47
CA ASP A 321 22.73 3.62 -20.30
C ASP A 321 21.43 2.83 -20.60
N GLY A 322 20.35 3.10 -19.86
CA GLY A 322 19.05 2.44 -20.05
C GLY A 322 18.96 1.00 -19.54
N GLY A 323 19.99 0.50 -18.86
CA GLY A 323 20.08 -0.87 -18.33
C GLY A 323 19.53 -1.07 -16.91
N GLY A 324 18.65 -0.19 -16.44
CA GLY A 324 18.08 -0.22 -15.09
C GLY A 324 16.92 -1.20 -14.90
N LEU A 325 16.14 -1.00 -13.83
CA LEU A 325 14.98 -1.82 -13.48
C LEU A 325 13.98 -1.96 -14.65
N THR A 326 13.70 -0.87 -15.36
CA THR A 326 12.70 -0.82 -16.43
C THR A 326 13.06 -1.66 -17.66
N ALA A 327 14.32 -2.03 -17.83
CA ALA A 327 14.79 -2.94 -18.87
C ALA A 327 14.71 -4.42 -18.47
N SER A 328 14.41 -4.72 -17.20
CA SER A 328 14.36 -6.10 -16.71
C SER A 328 13.14 -6.85 -17.22
N LYS A 329 13.31 -8.17 -17.46
CA LYS A 329 12.22 -9.07 -17.81
C LYS A 329 11.11 -9.08 -16.76
N ALA A 330 11.48 -9.10 -15.47
CA ALA A 330 10.53 -9.09 -14.36
C ALA A 330 9.64 -7.83 -14.37
N TYR A 331 10.22 -6.66 -14.64
CA TYR A 331 9.45 -5.42 -14.76
C TYR A 331 8.47 -5.48 -15.95
N ALA A 332 8.94 -5.96 -17.12
CA ALA A 332 8.10 -6.11 -18.30
C ALA A 332 6.93 -7.10 -18.07
N GLU A 333 7.16 -8.20 -17.35
CA GLU A 333 6.12 -9.18 -17.01
C GLU A 333 5.04 -8.61 -16.11
N VAL A 334 5.41 -7.78 -15.12
CA VAL A 334 4.47 -7.15 -14.18
C VAL A 334 3.68 -6.03 -14.85
N PHE A 335 4.35 -5.13 -15.58
CA PHE A 335 3.72 -3.88 -16.08
C PHE A 335 3.27 -3.94 -17.54
N GLY A 336 3.63 -4.96 -18.31
CA GLY A 336 3.33 -5.03 -19.76
C GLY A 336 1.84 -5.00 -20.11
N LYS A 337 0.95 -5.32 -19.15
CA LYS A 337 -0.52 -5.27 -19.31
C LYS A 337 -1.19 -4.17 -18.50
N LEU A 338 -0.42 -3.36 -17.76
CA LEU A 338 -0.93 -2.28 -16.94
C LEU A 338 -0.81 -0.94 -17.68
N PRO A 339 -1.62 0.08 -17.31
CA PRO A 339 -1.48 1.43 -17.82
C PRO A 339 -0.04 1.92 -17.80
N ARG A 340 0.41 2.41 -18.96
CA ARG A 340 1.76 2.95 -19.14
C ARG A 340 1.93 4.25 -18.37
N ASP A 341 0.92 5.12 -18.45
CA ASP A 341 0.84 6.34 -17.65
C ASP A 341 0.08 6.08 -16.35
N SER A 342 0.65 6.54 -15.24
CA SER A 342 0.10 6.37 -13.91
C SER A 342 0.51 7.50 -12.97
N ASN A 343 -0.23 7.65 -11.88
CA ASN A 343 0.10 8.57 -10.79
C ASN A 343 0.93 7.87 -9.71
N ALA A 344 0.79 6.55 -9.56
CA ALA A 344 1.68 5.79 -8.70
C ALA A 344 1.93 4.40 -9.27
N ARG A 345 3.10 3.84 -8.95
CA ARG A 345 3.53 2.52 -9.37
C ARG A 345 4.31 1.85 -8.25
N PHE A 346 4.01 0.60 -7.96
CA PHE A 346 4.76 -0.21 -7.02
C PHE A 346 5.24 -1.48 -7.70
N PHE A 347 6.49 -1.86 -7.45
CA PHE A 347 7.12 -3.07 -7.94
C PHE A 347 7.79 -3.81 -6.79
N CYS A 348 7.65 -5.13 -6.79
CA CYS A 348 8.30 -6.02 -5.85
C CYS A 348 8.79 -7.25 -6.60
N ASP A 349 10.10 -7.42 -6.66
CA ASP A 349 10.75 -8.51 -7.37
C ASP A 349 10.68 -9.83 -6.58
N ALA A 350 10.70 -10.96 -7.28
CA ALA A 350 10.79 -12.30 -6.67
C ALA A 350 12.01 -12.44 -5.74
N ARG A 351 13.13 -11.75 -6.02
CA ARG A 351 14.31 -11.73 -5.16
C ARG A 351 14.00 -11.25 -3.74
N PHE A 352 13.06 -10.31 -3.57
CA PHE A 352 12.66 -9.83 -2.25
C PHE A 352 11.96 -10.93 -1.43
N ALA A 353 11.03 -11.65 -2.06
CA ALA A 353 10.36 -12.79 -1.43
C ALA A 353 11.34 -13.89 -1.04
N LYS A 354 12.31 -14.19 -1.92
CA LYS A 354 13.39 -15.14 -1.64
C LYS A 354 14.20 -14.74 -0.41
N THR A 355 14.64 -13.49 -0.30
CA THR A 355 15.39 -12.99 0.87
C THR A 355 14.55 -13.09 2.15
N LEU A 356 13.27 -12.72 2.11
CA LEU A 356 12.38 -12.84 3.28
C LEU A 356 12.17 -14.30 3.71
N ASN A 357 11.99 -15.21 2.76
CA ASN A 357 11.86 -16.64 3.03
C ASN A 357 13.16 -17.22 3.61
N GLN A 358 14.34 -16.77 3.16
CA GLN A 358 15.64 -17.16 3.73
C GLN A 358 15.81 -16.67 5.17
N VAL A 359 15.44 -15.42 5.47
CA VAL A 359 15.46 -14.89 6.84
C VAL A 359 14.53 -15.70 7.73
N ARG A 360 13.34 -16.06 7.24
CA ARG A 360 12.40 -16.91 7.96
C ARG A 360 13.00 -18.30 8.27
N ALA A 361 13.66 -18.92 7.30
CA ALA A 361 14.33 -20.20 7.51
C ALA A 361 15.44 -20.12 8.58
N GLN A 362 16.27 -19.08 8.56
CA GLN A 362 17.29 -18.84 9.59
C GLN A 362 16.68 -18.70 11.00
N LEU A 363 15.52 -18.04 11.11
CA LEU A 363 14.79 -17.90 12.37
C LEU A 363 14.18 -19.22 12.85
N ASP A 364 13.62 -20.01 11.94
CA ASP A 364 13.01 -21.31 12.26
C ASP A 364 14.08 -22.34 12.72
N GLU A 365 15.27 -22.30 12.11
CA GLU A 365 16.42 -23.13 12.50
C GLU A 365 16.94 -22.81 13.90
N ALA A 366 16.88 -21.54 14.30
CA ALA A 366 17.44 -21.06 15.56
C ALA A 366 16.59 -21.37 16.83
N LYS A 367 15.55 -22.22 16.68
CA LYS A 367 14.66 -22.82 17.72
C LYS A 367 14.73 -22.23 19.14
N GLY A 368 13.64 -21.57 19.52
CA GLY A 368 13.19 -21.51 20.91
C GLY A 368 11.69 -21.80 20.99
N GLY A 369 11.31 -22.77 21.83
CA GLY A 369 9.93 -23.26 21.95
C GLY A 369 8.89 -22.22 22.39
N LEU A 370 7.63 -22.66 22.43
CA LEU A 370 6.44 -21.90 22.81
C LEU A 370 6.69 -21.08 24.10
N GLY A 371 6.72 -19.75 23.96
CA GLY A 371 7.03 -18.78 25.03
C GLY A 371 8.17 -17.82 24.69
N ASN A 372 8.90 -18.03 23.59
CA ASN A 372 10.05 -17.21 23.20
C ASN A 372 9.65 -15.98 22.34
N PRO A 373 10.21 -14.77 22.57
CA PRO A 373 10.11 -13.61 21.66
C PRO A 373 10.42 -13.91 20.18
N MET A 374 11.10 -15.02 19.88
CA MET A 374 11.28 -15.59 18.54
C MET A 374 9.96 -15.82 17.79
N ALA A 375 8.93 -16.35 18.47
CA ALA A 375 7.65 -16.66 17.84
C ALA A 375 6.91 -15.39 17.41
N ALA A 376 7.02 -14.31 18.20
CA ALA A 376 6.43 -13.01 17.88
C ALA A 376 7.09 -12.39 16.63
N PHE A 377 8.40 -12.54 16.47
CA PHE A 377 9.13 -12.03 15.30
C PHE A 377 8.79 -12.82 14.01
N THR A 378 8.74 -14.16 14.09
CA THR A 378 8.30 -15.00 12.95
C THR A 378 6.83 -14.75 12.59
N GLN A 379 5.98 -14.41 13.56
CA GLN A 379 4.59 -14.03 13.33
C GLN A 379 4.46 -12.65 12.66
N LEU A 380 5.39 -11.72 12.92
CA LEU A 380 5.45 -10.40 12.27
C LEU A 380 5.79 -10.50 10.76
N LEU A 381 6.69 -11.41 10.39
CA LEU A 381 7.06 -11.63 9.00
C LEU A 381 5.88 -12.14 8.15
N GLY A 382 4.95 -12.88 8.76
CA GLY A 382 3.80 -13.47 8.07
C GLY A 382 4.19 -14.73 7.29
N PRO A 383 3.23 -15.42 6.63
CA PRO A 383 3.52 -16.67 5.91
C PRO A 383 4.57 -16.46 4.80
N PRO A 384 5.22 -17.55 4.34
CA PRO A 384 6.14 -17.50 3.20
C PRO A 384 5.50 -16.77 2.01
N LEU A 385 6.29 -15.95 1.33
CA LEU A 385 5.84 -15.22 0.17
C LEU A 385 6.08 -16.04 -1.11
N PRO A 386 5.16 -16.00 -2.09
CA PRO A 386 5.42 -16.54 -3.41
C PRO A 386 6.65 -15.89 -4.04
N GLU A 387 7.56 -16.69 -4.61
CA GLU A 387 8.76 -16.21 -5.32
C GLU A 387 8.41 -15.75 -6.74
N ALA A 388 7.45 -14.83 -6.84
CA ALA A 388 6.99 -14.25 -8.10
C ALA A 388 7.01 -12.72 -8.00
N SER A 389 7.49 -12.06 -9.06
CA SER A 389 7.49 -10.60 -9.13
C SER A 389 6.05 -10.07 -9.23
N SER A 390 5.80 -8.97 -8.54
CA SER A 390 4.47 -8.39 -8.39
C SER A 390 4.52 -6.87 -8.45
N GLY A 391 3.37 -6.23 -8.63
CA GLY A 391 3.29 -4.79 -8.73
C GLY A 391 1.93 -4.31 -9.18
N TRP A 392 1.71 -3.01 -9.01
CA TRP A 392 0.44 -2.36 -9.33
C TRP A 392 0.68 -0.92 -9.80
N VAL A 393 -0.30 -0.39 -10.50
CA VAL A 393 -0.38 1.03 -10.88
C VAL A 393 -1.66 1.64 -10.33
N ALA A 394 -1.60 2.91 -9.95
CA ALA A 394 -2.76 3.73 -9.61
C ALA A 394 -2.87 4.92 -10.57
N VAL A 395 -4.07 5.13 -11.11
CA VAL A 395 -4.40 6.22 -12.03
C VAL A 395 -5.44 7.11 -11.36
N ASN A 396 -5.11 8.40 -11.19
CA ASN A 396 -6.02 9.42 -10.72
C ASN A 396 -6.83 9.93 -11.91
N GLY A 397 -8.05 9.43 -12.05
CA GLY A 397 -9.01 9.90 -13.04
C GLY A 397 -9.92 11.01 -12.48
N PRO A 398 -10.76 11.62 -13.34
CA PRO A 398 -11.71 12.63 -12.90
C PRO A 398 -12.63 12.13 -11.78
N ASP A 399 -13.16 10.92 -11.92
CA ASP A 399 -14.14 10.30 -11.02
C ASP A 399 -13.51 9.51 -9.85
N GLY A 400 -12.19 9.57 -9.70
CA GLY A 400 -11.47 8.93 -8.61
C GLY A 400 -10.31 8.05 -9.08
N ILE A 401 -9.89 7.14 -8.22
CA ILE A 401 -8.58 6.50 -8.32
C ILE A 401 -8.75 5.02 -8.61
N ARG A 402 -8.22 4.59 -9.76
CA ARG A 402 -8.23 3.19 -10.17
C ARG A 402 -6.87 2.59 -9.94
N LEU A 403 -6.82 1.53 -9.13
CA LEU A 403 -5.64 0.73 -8.91
C LEU A 403 -5.83 -0.65 -9.55
N GLN A 404 -4.82 -1.11 -10.27
CA GLN A 404 -4.79 -2.46 -10.84
C GLN A 404 -3.38 -3.05 -10.86
N GLY A 405 -3.29 -4.36 -10.64
CA GLY A 405 -2.02 -5.07 -10.64
C GLY A 405 -2.11 -6.48 -10.11
N THR A 406 -0.97 -7.01 -9.69
CA THR A 406 -0.84 -8.32 -9.04
C THR A 406 -0.07 -8.19 -7.74
N GLY A 407 -0.41 -8.99 -6.74
CA GLY A 407 0.22 -8.92 -5.42
C GLY A 407 -0.01 -10.18 -4.57
N THR A 408 0.61 -10.26 -3.41
CA THR A 408 0.54 -11.44 -2.52
C THR A 408 -0.77 -11.54 -1.72
N GLY A 409 -1.76 -10.67 -1.98
CA GLY A 409 -3.08 -10.73 -1.37
C GLY A 409 -3.23 -9.99 -0.04
N MET A 410 -2.14 -9.46 0.52
CA MET A 410 -2.18 -8.58 1.68
C MET A 410 -2.31 -7.13 1.21
N VAL A 411 -3.46 -6.82 0.64
CA VAL A 411 -3.78 -5.52 0.02
C VAL A 411 -3.38 -4.36 0.94
N ALA A 412 -3.69 -4.44 2.24
CA ALA A 412 -3.30 -3.42 3.22
C ALA A 412 -1.77 -3.25 3.39
N ARG A 413 -0.96 -4.32 3.27
CA ARG A 413 0.49 -4.27 3.48
C ARG A 413 1.27 -3.90 2.21
N GLN A 414 0.72 -4.17 1.03
CA GLN A 414 1.26 -3.68 -0.25
C GLN A 414 0.86 -2.23 -0.55
N LEU A 415 -0.27 -1.77 -0.02
CA LEU A 415 -0.67 -0.36 -0.07
C LEU A 415 -0.02 0.50 1.03
N ALA A 416 0.53 -0.15 2.07
CA ALA A 416 1.37 0.48 3.11
C ALA A 416 2.89 0.44 2.80
N GLY A 417 3.30 -0.19 1.68
CA GLY A 417 4.70 -0.48 1.36
C GLY A 417 5.45 0.70 0.72
N ILE A 418 6.06 1.53 1.57
CA ILE A 418 7.28 2.33 1.37
C ILE A 418 7.25 3.35 0.20
N GLY A 419 7.06 4.64 0.53
CA GLY A 419 7.49 5.79 -0.28
C GLY A 419 6.41 6.68 -0.92
N GLY A 420 5.16 6.24 -1.00
CA GLY A 420 4.08 6.95 -1.72
C GLY A 420 2.70 6.81 -1.09
N MET A 421 2.64 6.86 0.25
CA MET A 421 1.43 6.61 1.04
C MET A 421 0.30 7.59 0.66
N ASN A 422 -0.77 7.08 0.06
CA ASN A 422 -2.03 7.80 -0.15
C ASN A 422 -2.99 7.48 1.00
N PRO A 423 -3.21 8.40 1.96
CA PRO A 423 -4.04 8.14 3.13
C PRO A 423 -5.48 7.74 2.78
N ALA A 424 -6.03 8.24 1.67
CA ALA A 424 -7.39 7.94 1.23
C ALA A 424 -7.59 6.47 0.81
N LEU A 425 -6.61 5.91 0.11
CA LEU A 425 -6.66 4.52 -0.31
C LEU A 425 -6.55 3.58 0.90
N LEU A 426 -5.78 3.98 1.91
CA LEU A 426 -5.62 3.22 3.15
C LEU A 426 -6.81 3.38 4.09
N ALA A 427 -7.42 4.56 4.22
CA ALA A 427 -8.59 4.77 5.08
C ALA A 427 -9.80 3.92 4.64
N GLY A 428 -9.99 3.72 3.32
CA GLY A 428 -10.98 2.78 2.80
C GLY A 428 -10.65 1.34 3.17
N ILE A 429 -9.42 0.87 2.92
CA ILE A 429 -9.05 -0.55 3.02
C ILE A 429 -8.74 -1.00 4.48
N ALA A 430 -8.43 -0.06 5.36
CA ALA A 430 -8.12 -0.26 6.77
C ALA A 430 -9.31 -0.68 7.64
N GLN A 431 -10.56 -0.58 7.16
CA GLN A 431 -11.71 -0.83 8.02
C GLN A 431 -11.78 -2.33 8.41
N PRO A 432 -12.02 -2.67 9.69
CA PRO A 432 -12.23 -4.05 10.16
C PRO A 432 -13.30 -4.82 9.36
N SER A 433 -14.25 -4.10 8.77
CA SER A 433 -15.25 -4.64 7.84
C SER A 433 -14.64 -5.32 6.61
N PHE A 434 -13.52 -4.84 6.06
CA PHE A 434 -12.87 -5.48 4.91
C PHE A 434 -12.23 -6.81 5.27
N PHE A 435 -11.66 -6.93 6.48
CA PHE A 435 -11.16 -8.22 7.00
C PHE A 435 -12.31 -9.23 7.20
N ARG A 436 -13.42 -8.80 7.79
CA ARG A 436 -14.63 -9.64 7.93
C ARG A 436 -15.29 -9.96 6.59
N ALA A 437 -15.33 -9.00 5.67
CA ALA A 437 -15.85 -9.17 4.32
C ALA A 437 -14.98 -10.15 3.52
N ARG A 438 -13.66 -10.10 3.68
CA ARG A 438 -12.74 -11.10 3.11
C ARG A 438 -13.02 -12.49 3.64
N GLN A 439 -13.13 -12.67 4.96
CA GLN A 439 -13.49 -13.97 5.54
C GLN A 439 -14.85 -14.47 5.04
N THR A 440 -15.85 -13.58 4.97
CA THR A 440 -17.20 -13.91 4.49
C THR A 440 -17.20 -14.26 3.00
N ALA A 441 -16.47 -13.50 2.17
CA ALA A 441 -16.32 -13.74 0.73
C ALA A 441 -15.60 -15.07 0.46
N GLN A 442 -14.49 -15.32 1.16
CA GLN A 442 -13.77 -16.60 1.11
C GLN A 442 -14.67 -17.79 1.49
N ARG A 443 -15.49 -17.64 2.54
CA ARG A 443 -16.50 -18.64 2.91
C ARG A 443 -17.53 -18.85 1.82
N ASN A 444 -18.09 -17.77 1.26
CA ASN A 444 -19.12 -17.85 0.23
C ASN A 444 -18.59 -18.45 -1.07
N ALA A 445 -17.38 -18.09 -1.48
CA ALA A 445 -16.69 -18.70 -2.62
C ALA A 445 -16.45 -20.19 -2.38
N CYS A 446 -16.04 -20.58 -1.16
CA CYS A 446 -15.92 -21.99 -0.80
C CYS A 446 -17.26 -22.74 -0.89
N ILE A 447 -18.35 -22.15 -0.39
CA ILE A 447 -19.70 -22.71 -0.50
C ILE A 447 -20.12 -22.84 -1.98
N ASN A 448 -19.79 -21.86 -2.82
CA ASN A 448 -20.07 -21.93 -4.25
C ASN A 448 -19.32 -23.08 -4.94
N ASN A 449 -18.05 -23.29 -4.60
CA ASN A 449 -17.29 -24.45 -5.07
C ASN A 449 -17.93 -25.77 -4.63
N LEU A 450 -18.41 -25.86 -3.37
CA LEU A 450 -19.15 -27.04 -2.90
C LEU A 450 -20.44 -27.27 -3.70
N ARG A 451 -21.17 -26.21 -4.08
CA ARG A 451 -22.35 -26.32 -4.95
C ARG A 451 -21.99 -26.87 -6.32
N GLN A 452 -20.91 -26.38 -6.92
CA GLN A 452 -20.44 -26.89 -8.22
C GLN A 452 -20.10 -28.37 -8.13
N ILE A 453 -19.37 -28.79 -7.09
CA ILE A 453 -19.05 -30.20 -6.84
C ILE A 453 -20.34 -31.02 -6.73
N ASP A 454 -21.34 -30.55 -5.97
CA ASP A 454 -22.61 -31.26 -5.81
C ASP A 454 -23.39 -31.40 -7.13
N LEU A 455 -23.42 -30.34 -7.94
CA LEU A 455 -24.07 -30.37 -9.25
C LEU A 455 -23.38 -31.35 -10.21
N VAL A 456 -22.04 -31.33 -10.30
CA VAL A 456 -21.34 -32.25 -11.21
C VAL A 456 -21.39 -33.70 -10.75
N LYS A 457 -21.50 -33.96 -9.44
CA LYS A 457 -21.78 -35.31 -8.93
C LYS A 457 -23.12 -35.83 -9.45
N GLN A 458 -24.15 -35.00 -9.41
CA GLN A 458 -25.49 -35.37 -9.91
C GLN A 458 -25.46 -35.62 -11.42
N GLN A 459 -24.74 -34.77 -12.17
CA GLN A 459 -24.57 -34.96 -13.60
C GLN A 459 -23.83 -36.27 -13.92
N TRP A 460 -22.70 -36.54 -13.26
CA TRP A 460 -21.97 -37.80 -13.42
C TRP A 460 -22.86 -39.02 -13.12
N ALA A 461 -23.68 -38.94 -12.06
CA ALA A 461 -24.59 -40.02 -11.68
C ALA A 461 -25.63 -40.33 -12.76
N GLN A 462 -26.18 -39.29 -13.38
CA GLN A 462 -27.12 -39.42 -14.49
C GLN A 462 -26.45 -40.04 -15.72
N GLU A 463 -25.26 -39.58 -16.09
CA GLU A 463 -24.55 -40.06 -17.28
C GLU A 463 -24.03 -41.50 -17.13
N LYS A 464 -23.67 -41.92 -15.91
CA LYS A 464 -23.15 -43.26 -15.63
C LYS A 464 -24.20 -44.24 -15.12
N ASN A 465 -25.46 -43.83 -15.01
CA ASN A 465 -26.53 -44.61 -14.36
C ASN A 465 -26.07 -45.14 -12.98
N ALA A 466 -25.39 -44.29 -12.22
CA ALA A 466 -24.76 -44.70 -10.97
C ALA A 466 -25.81 -45.02 -9.89
N ALA A 467 -25.58 -46.09 -9.12
CA ALA A 467 -26.46 -46.47 -8.02
C ALA A 467 -26.45 -45.41 -6.90
N ALA A 468 -27.56 -45.34 -6.14
CA ALA A 468 -27.64 -44.50 -4.96
C ALA A 468 -26.51 -44.86 -3.96
N GLY A 469 -25.79 -43.85 -3.46
CA GLY A 469 -24.63 -44.06 -2.58
C GLY A 469 -23.31 -44.37 -3.29
N ALA A 470 -23.28 -44.45 -4.63
CA ALA A 470 -22.00 -44.54 -5.36
C ALA A 470 -21.14 -43.29 -5.08
N THR A 471 -19.82 -43.45 -4.99
CA THR A 471 -18.90 -42.34 -4.68
C THR A 471 -18.04 -42.03 -5.89
N PRO A 472 -18.29 -40.93 -6.62
CA PRO A 472 -17.43 -40.55 -7.72
C PRO A 472 -16.08 -40.06 -7.19
N THR A 473 -15.01 -40.37 -7.91
CA THR A 473 -13.67 -39.84 -7.63
C THR A 473 -13.52 -38.41 -8.17
N ALA A 474 -12.48 -37.70 -7.72
CA ALA A 474 -12.15 -36.39 -8.27
C ALA A 474 -11.88 -36.42 -9.78
N GLN A 475 -11.33 -37.52 -10.29
CA GLN A 475 -11.06 -37.73 -11.71
C GLN A 475 -12.37 -37.92 -12.49
N ASP A 476 -13.33 -38.65 -11.92
CA ASP A 476 -14.63 -38.89 -12.53
C ASP A 476 -15.43 -37.60 -12.78
N ILE A 477 -15.34 -36.63 -11.86
CA ILE A 477 -16.09 -35.37 -11.95
C ILE A 477 -15.32 -34.23 -12.62
N SER A 478 -14.00 -34.37 -12.79
CA SER A 478 -13.16 -33.35 -13.40
C SER A 478 -13.60 -32.92 -14.81
N PRO A 479 -14.06 -33.81 -15.70
CA PRO A 479 -14.51 -33.43 -17.04
C PRO A 479 -15.69 -32.46 -17.06
N TYR A 480 -16.54 -32.47 -16.02
CA TYR A 480 -17.73 -31.62 -15.92
C TYR A 480 -17.45 -30.25 -15.28
N LEU A 481 -16.23 -30.06 -14.76
CA LEU A 481 -15.81 -28.81 -14.13
C LEU A 481 -14.95 -28.00 -15.10
N LYS A 482 -15.27 -26.71 -15.24
CA LYS A 482 -14.46 -25.80 -16.06
C LYS A 482 -13.06 -25.67 -15.45
N GLY A 483 -12.08 -26.29 -16.11
CA GLY A 483 -10.69 -26.37 -15.63
C GLY A 483 -10.39 -27.59 -14.75
N GLY A 484 -11.33 -28.50 -14.51
CA GLY A 484 -11.10 -29.71 -13.73
C GLY A 484 -11.16 -29.51 -12.21
N PHE A 485 -11.31 -30.63 -11.48
CA PHE A 485 -11.41 -30.62 -10.02
C PHE A 485 -10.13 -30.10 -9.36
N GLU A 486 -8.98 -30.33 -10.00
CA GLU A 486 -7.68 -29.86 -9.52
C GLU A 486 -7.54 -28.34 -9.48
N ASN A 487 -8.39 -27.58 -10.18
CA ASN A 487 -8.39 -26.12 -10.11
C ASN A 487 -9.36 -25.56 -9.07
N LEU A 488 -10.21 -26.40 -8.46
CA LEU A 488 -11.01 -25.99 -7.30
C LEU A 488 -10.12 -25.97 -6.06
N ARG A 489 -9.94 -24.78 -5.48
CA ARG A 489 -9.23 -24.60 -4.21
C ARG A 489 -10.11 -23.78 -3.26
N CYS A 490 -10.13 -24.19 -1.99
CA CYS A 490 -10.72 -23.35 -0.98
C CYS A 490 -9.83 -22.10 -0.81
N PRO A 491 -10.40 -20.88 -0.83
CA PRO A 491 -9.65 -19.64 -0.66
C PRO A 491 -8.82 -19.54 0.63
N GLN A 492 -9.13 -20.36 1.64
CA GLN A 492 -8.44 -20.45 2.93
C GLN A 492 -7.52 -21.66 3.05
N GLY A 493 -7.23 -22.36 1.94
CA GLY A 493 -6.32 -23.51 1.92
C GLY A 493 -6.95 -24.85 2.35
N GLY A 494 -8.28 -24.90 2.50
CA GLY A 494 -9.01 -26.15 2.77
C GLY A 494 -9.01 -27.15 1.61
N THR A 495 -9.19 -28.42 1.94
CA THR A 495 -9.36 -29.52 0.98
C THR A 495 -10.83 -29.89 0.85
N TYR A 496 -11.25 -30.21 -0.38
CA TYR A 496 -12.62 -30.64 -0.68
C TYR A 496 -12.72 -32.16 -0.67
N GLN A 497 -13.78 -32.69 -0.06
CA GLN A 497 -14.18 -34.09 -0.16
C GLN A 497 -15.49 -34.18 -0.94
N VAL A 498 -15.50 -35.02 -1.98
CA VAL A 498 -16.65 -35.17 -2.89
C VAL A 498 -17.83 -35.85 -2.19
N ASN A 499 -17.54 -36.88 -1.38
CA ASN A 499 -18.50 -37.73 -0.66
C ASN A 499 -19.44 -38.54 -1.59
N PRO A 500 -20.06 -39.62 -1.09
CA PRO A 500 -21.02 -40.43 -1.85
C PRO A 500 -22.20 -39.63 -2.41
N LEU A 501 -22.89 -40.16 -3.42
CA LEU A 501 -24.19 -39.67 -3.87
C LEU A 501 -25.20 -39.72 -2.71
N GLY A 502 -25.97 -38.64 -2.53
CA GLY A 502 -26.85 -38.46 -1.38
C GLY A 502 -26.19 -37.83 -0.15
N GLN A 503 -24.86 -37.71 -0.14
CA GLN A 503 -24.11 -36.95 0.88
C GLN A 503 -23.52 -35.69 0.25
N ARG A 504 -23.64 -34.55 0.92
CA ARG A 504 -23.10 -33.28 0.43
C ARG A 504 -21.57 -33.30 0.43
N PRO A 505 -20.90 -32.69 -0.55
CA PRO A 505 -19.46 -32.49 -0.48
C PRO A 505 -19.09 -31.60 0.71
N THR A 506 -17.91 -31.82 1.28
CA THR A 506 -17.44 -31.12 2.48
C THR A 506 -16.11 -30.41 2.22
N CYS A 507 -15.82 -29.40 3.04
CA CYS A 507 -14.54 -28.71 3.09
C CYS A 507 -13.90 -28.94 4.47
N SER A 508 -12.58 -29.06 4.53
CA SER A 508 -11.85 -29.24 5.80
C SER A 508 -11.88 -28.01 6.73
N ILE A 509 -12.30 -26.84 6.23
CA ILE A 509 -12.38 -25.61 7.03
C ILE A 509 -13.70 -25.57 7.82
N PRO A 510 -13.66 -25.44 9.17
CA PRO A 510 -14.86 -25.33 9.99
C PRO A 510 -15.77 -24.17 9.55
N GLY A 511 -17.07 -24.45 9.40
CA GLY A 511 -18.08 -23.47 8.98
C GLY A 511 -18.24 -23.32 7.46
N HIS A 512 -17.39 -23.96 6.65
CA HIS A 512 -17.53 -24.01 5.19
C HIS A 512 -18.37 -25.23 4.79
N ARG A 513 -19.69 -25.15 4.97
CA ARG A 513 -20.63 -26.25 4.70
C ARG A 513 -21.83 -25.79 3.89
N LEU A 514 -22.29 -26.65 2.99
CA LEU A 514 -23.57 -26.49 2.31
C LEU A 514 -24.70 -26.69 3.33
N GLN A 515 -25.51 -25.65 3.55
CA GLN A 515 -26.71 -25.69 4.38
C GLN A 515 -27.87 -26.36 3.66
#